data_AF-A0A089L616-F1
#
_entry.id   AF-A0A089L616-F1
#
_cell.length_a   1.000
_cell.length_b   1.000
_cell.length_c   1.000
_cell.angle_alpha   90.00
_cell.angle_beta   90.00
_cell.angle_gamma   90.00
#
_symmetry.space_group_name_H-M   'P 1'
#
loop_
_entity.id
_entity.type
_entity.pdbx_description
1 polymer ?
#
loop_
_entity_poly.entity_id
_entity_poly.type
_entity_poly.pdbx_seq_one_letter_code
_entity_poly.pdbx_strand_id
1 'polypeptide(L)'
;MQLNMFAYGFALRNDSYIIEQKPERLPSVTSPIAGSFSTNSLLQPWKPAIILTNQMNAIGIEDYRANANSMREQAILRAATSTIRIGRNEDGSIWTESISDPEAALAYKRATGGDSAISWKHVDFNLQTHGMMIGQTTLDEVGQQIDYFASEYAQYKSRIARQFAGEEQATELAKLDDMFAQRVGESANHFAESVGGFLEASGVPGEQEAIRNSFLDIYEQRKTTYMQFIQENPDYASVEGTQDEWLLTAGDFMGEQLRYALNSQQSEMSIKSENGYSIDDLQAAGTMVKALTQLQDRSQTSNRSEEELGFKLGLAAMKYEMISGHFQVSDRIRSKLDQAFGGFIQGEIDRAAAYIEQQRKDPFVRNKEAYAADYDKKAVLNLIKQMVDNVRADDVNAAFRSDLNTFVALYKNKMNDMQSGQLARYNAYTSSWVNQNYASDWNRFIHSLSSTNQNDLNRFLLKDQVKLMDVSV
;
A
#
# COMPACT_ATOMS: atom_id res chain seq x y z
N MET A 1 -14.65 -5.40 -17.95
CA MET A 1 -15.97 -4.85 -17.58
C MET A 1 -16.17 -3.52 -18.31
N GLN A 2 -17.39 -3.15 -18.74
CA GLN A 2 -17.61 -1.97 -19.59
C GLN A 2 -17.87 -0.70 -18.75
N LEU A 3 -16.82 0.05 -18.42
CA LEU A 3 -16.90 1.46 -17.93
C LEU A 3 -17.75 2.39 -18.83
N ASN A 4 -18.07 1.96 -20.06
CA ASN A 4 -19.03 2.61 -20.94
C ASN A 4 -20.47 2.66 -20.38
N MET A 5 -20.87 1.78 -19.45
CA MET A 5 -22.14 1.93 -18.72
C MET A 5 -22.07 3.02 -17.63
N PHE A 6 -20.88 3.29 -17.08
CA PHE A 6 -20.71 4.22 -15.97
C PHE A 6 -20.67 5.69 -16.44
N ALA A 7 -19.97 5.98 -17.55
CA ALA A 7 -19.80 7.36 -18.04
C ALA A 7 -21.08 7.98 -18.65
N TYR A 8 -22.01 7.18 -19.18
CA TYR A 8 -23.21 7.67 -19.88
C TYR A 8 -24.51 7.60 -19.08
N GLY A 9 -24.53 6.90 -17.94
CA GLY A 9 -25.76 6.67 -17.17
C GLY A 9 -26.33 7.90 -16.44
N PHE A 10 -25.53 8.95 -16.21
CA PHE A 10 -25.90 10.05 -15.31
C PHE A 10 -26.00 11.45 -15.97
N ALA A 11 -25.68 11.60 -17.26
CA ALA A 11 -25.52 12.91 -17.91
C ALA A 11 -26.81 13.60 -18.43
N LEU A 12 -28.01 13.11 -18.10
CA LEU A 12 -29.28 13.73 -18.51
C LEU A 12 -29.98 14.42 -17.33
N ARG A 13 -29.61 15.68 -17.04
CA ARG A 13 -30.51 16.76 -16.55
C ARG A 13 -29.82 18.14 -16.45
N ASN A 14 -30.28 19.05 -17.31
CA ASN A 14 -30.47 20.52 -17.21
C ASN A 14 -29.30 21.53 -17.10
N ASP A 15 -28.96 22.13 -18.26
CA ASP A 15 -29.06 23.54 -18.74
C ASP A 15 -28.91 24.81 -17.83
N SER A 16 -27.84 25.58 -18.16
CA SER A 16 -27.64 27.05 -18.40
C SER A 16 -27.90 28.16 -17.34
N TYR A 17 -26.89 29.05 -17.09
CA TYR A 17 -26.79 30.49 -17.48
C TYR A 17 -25.69 31.31 -16.72
N ILE A 18 -24.58 31.62 -17.41
CA ILE A 18 -23.82 32.89 -17.68
C ILE A 18 -23.79 34.13 -16.71
N ILE A 19 -22.55 34.48 -16.26
CA ILE A 19 -21.85 35.81 -16.20
C ILE A 19 -22.22 36.83 -15.05
N GLU A 20 -21.40 37.70 -14.40
CA GLU A 20 -20.14 38.46 -14.67
C GLU A 20 -19.43 38.96 -13.37
N GLN A 21 -18.08 38.92 -13.39
CA GLN A 21 -16.97 39.81 -12.90
C GLN A 21 -17.27 41.05 -12.00
N LYS A 22 -16.47 41.56 -11.02
CA LYS A 22 -15.10 41.43 -10.42
C LYS A 22 -14.88 42.75 -9.58
N PRO A 23 -13.68 43.19 -9.12
CA PRO A 23 -12.64 42.63 -8.24
C PRO A 23 -12.19 43.63 -7.12
N GLU A 24 -11.25 43.26 -6.22
CA GLU A 24 -9.92 43.93 -6.09
C GLU A 24 -9.11 43.60 -4.79
N ARG A 25 -7.85 43.23 -5.07
CA ARG A 25 -6.54 43.56 -4.43
C ARG A 25 -6.09 43.02 -3.04
N LEU A 26 -4.80 42.64 -3.11
CA LEU A 26 -3.78 41.99 -2.24
C LEU A 26 -3.23 42.96 -1.14
N PRO A 27 -2.13 42.72 -0.35
CA PRO A 27 -1.07 41.66 -0.40
C PRO A 27 -0.42 41.18 0.94
N SER A 28 0.52 40.21 0.81
CA SER A 28 1.79 40.06 1.61
C SER A 28 1.66 39.47 3.05
N VAL A 29 2.59 38.74 3.71
CA VAL A 29 4.03 38.41 3.54
C VAL A 29 4.45 37.30 4.57
N THR A 30 5.59 36.63 4.30
CA THR A 30 6.45 35.67 5.07
C THR A 30 6.33 35.57 6.61
N SER A 31 6.58 34.42 7.30
CA SER A 31 7.93 33.84 7.59
C SER A 31 7.85 32.64 8.62
N PRO A 32 8.96 31.92 8.96
CA PRO A 32 9.06 30.51 9.40
C PRO A 32 9.30 30.29 10.92
N ILE A 33 9.35 29.01 11.39
CA ILE A 33 10.15 28.43 12.51
C ILE A 33 9.92 26.87 12.58
N ALA A 34 10.97 26.05 12.35
CA ALA A 34 11.69 25.09 13.25
C ALA A 34 10.85 24.08 14.08
N GLY A 35 11.21 22.80 14.29
CA GLY A 35 12.36 21.97 13.93
C GLY A 35 12.26 20.62 14.68
N SER A 36 12.62 19.50 14.05
CA SER A 36 12.72 18.17 14.67
C SER A 36 14.02 17.49 14.24
N PHE A 37 14.80 17.05 15.22
CA PHE A 37 16.14 16.47 15.06
C PHE A 37 16.10 15.09 14.39
N SER A 38 16.93 14.91 13.36
CA SER A 38 17.21 13.63 12.69
C SER A 38 18.71 13.30 12.89
N THR A 39 19.03 12.09 13.30
CA THR A 39 20.40 11.59 13.53
C THR A 39 21.12 11.25 12.22
N ASN A 40 21.10 12.16 11.24
CA ASN A 40 21.90 12.07 10.03
C ASN A 40 23.03 13.08 10.12
N SER A 41 24.08 12.77 10.87
CA SER A 41 25.43 13.28 10.60
C SER A 41 26.43 12.68 11.57
N LEU A 42 27.55 12.25 10.99
CA LEU A 42 28.88 11.96 11.55
C LEU A 42 29.38 10.54 11.23
N LEU A 43 29.51 10.18 9.95
CA LEU A 43 30.61 9.31 9.45
C LEU A 43 30.90 9.63 7.96
N GLN A 44 32.18 9.81 7.65
CA GLN A 44 32.76 9.98 6.29
C GLN A 44 32.66 8.65 5.48
N PRO A 45 32.83 8.68 4.14
CA PRO A 45 32.11 7.82 3.20
C PRO A 45 32.56 6.37 3.31
N TRP A 46 31.75 5.55 3.96
CA TRP A 46 31.90 4.12 3.92
C TRP A 46 31.37 3.62 2.57
N LYS A 47 32.17 2.76 1.94
CA LYS A 47 31.76 1.88 0.84
C LYS A 47 30.36 1.33 1.15
N PRO A 48 29.48 1.20 0.15
CA PRO A 48 28.10 0.81 0.39
C PRO A 48 28.10 -0.46 1.22
N ALA A 49 27.72 -0.31 2.49
CA ALA A 49 27.08 -1.40 3.20
C ALA A 49 26.01 -1.89 2.22
N ILE A 50 26.04 -3.18 1.93
CA ILE A 50 24.97 -3.83 1.19
C ILE A 50 23.76 -3.72 2.11
N ILE A 51 23.08 -2.58 2.03
CA ILE A 51 21.73 -2.37 2.53
C ILE A 51 20.89 -3.10 1.50
N LEU A 52 20.80 -4.42 1.67
CA LEU A 52 19.67 -5.16 1.15
C LEU A 52 18.49 -4.68 1.98
N THR A 53 17.85 -3.61 1.52
CA THR A 53 16.42 -3.46 1.74
C THR A 53 15.81 -4.83 1.48
N ASN A 54 15.12 -5.37 2.48
CA ASN A 54 14.35 -6.61 2.39
C ASN A 54 13.18 -6.38 1.41
N GLN A 55 13.51 -6.15 0.14
CA GLN A 55 12.61 -6.21 -0.98
C GLN A 55 12.68 -7.65 -1.45
N MET A 56 11.85 -8.51 -0.84
CA MET A 56 11.41 -9.72 -1.53
C MET A 56 10.56 -9.37 -2.79
N ASN A 57 10.30 -8.08 -3.02
CA ASN A 57 9.71 -7.55 -4.24
C ASN A 57 10.81 -7.30 -5.30
N ALA A 58 11.11 -8.33 -6.11
CA ALA A 58 11.72 -8.27 -7.47
C ALA A 58 12.72 -9.39 -7.79
N ILE A 59 12.80 -10.46 -7.00
CA ILE A 59 13.55 -11.66 -7.42
C ILE A 59 12.54 -12.64 -8.00
N GLY A 60 12.55 -12.81 -9.33
CA GLY A 60 11.75 -13.86 -9.97
C GLY A 60 12.11 -15.23 -9.38
N ILE A 61 11.16 -16.18 -9.38
CA ILE A 61 11.40 -17.55 -8.87
C ILE A 61 12.70 -18.16 -9.46
N GLU A 62 13.05 -17.80 -10.70
CA GLU A 62 14.30 -18.23 -11.35
C GLU A 62 15.57 -17.59 -10.77
N ASP A 63 15.57 -16.28 -10.52
CA ASP A 63 16.69 -15.59 -9.87
C ASP A 63 16.87 -16.02 -8.42
N TYR A 64 15.76 -16.38 -7.75
CA TYR A 64 15.80 -16.94 -6.40
C TYR A 64 16.45 -18.32 -6.41
N ARG A 65 16.04 -19.21 -7.33
CA ARG A 65 16.66 -20.54 -7.48
C ARG A 65 18.15 -20.45 -7.79
N ALA A 66 18.56 -19.49 -8.62
CA ALA A 66 19.96 -19.26 -8.95
C ALA A 66 20.80 -18.80 -7.74
N ASN A 67 20.19 -18.10 -6.78
CA ASN A 67 20.87 -17.50 -5.63
C ASN A 67 20.51 -18.13 -4.27
N ALA A 68 19.70 -19.20 -4.26
CA ALA A 68 19.07 -19.76 -3.05
C ALA A 68 20.09 -20.06 -1.94
N ASN A 69 21.26 -20.60 -2.30
CA ASN A 69 22.32 -20.91 -1.34
C ASN A 69 22.91 -19.65 -0.69
N SER A 70 23.14 -18.59 -1.48
CA SER A 70 23.68 -17.32 -0.96
C SER A 70 22.64 -16.59 -0.09
N MET A 71 21.38 -16.59 -0.51
CA MET A 71 20.29 -15.99 0.27
C MET A 71 20.06 -16.74 1.59
N ARG A 72 20.16 -18.08 1.56
CA ARG A 72 20.12 -18.93 2.75
C ARG A 72 21.27 -18.60 3.69
N GLU A 73 22.51 -18.52 3.19
CA GLU A 73 23.68 -18.16 4.00
C GLU A 73 23.54 -16.77 4.65
N GLN A 74 23.02 -15.79 3.91
CA GLN A 74 22.72 -14.46 4.47
C GLN A 74 21.63 -14.52 5.54
N ALA A 75 20.58 -15.32 5.36
CA ALA A 75 19.53 -15.48 6.36
C ALA A 75 20.07 -16.12 7.66
N ILE A 76 20.99 -17.09 7.54
CA ILE A 76 21.69 -17.70 8.68
C ILE A 76 22.53 -16.65 9.42
N LEU A 77 23.29 -15.81 8.70
CA LEU A 77 24.06 -14.74 9.30
C LEU A 77 23.18 -13.68 9.98
N ARG A 78 22.04 -13.32 9.39
CA ARG A 78 21.05 -12.42 10.02
C ARG A 78 20.48 -13.03 11.30
N ALA A 79 20.12 -14.31 11.28
CA ALA A 79 19.64 -15.02 12.46
C ALA A 79 20.70 -15.11 13.57
N ALA A 80 21.99 -15.16 13.21
CA ALA A 80 23.08 -15.19 14.17
C ALA A 80 23.38 -13.81 14.78
N THR A 81 23.18 -12.74 14.03
CA THR A 81 23.55 -11.35 14.39
C THR A 81 22.41 -10.53 14.99
N SER A 82 21.18 -11.06 15.06
CA SER A 82 19.96 -10.36 15.48
C SER A 82 19.88 -9.96 16.96
N THR A 83 20.98 -9.97 17.71
CA THR A 83 20.98 -9.61 19.14
C THR A 83 21.94 -8.47 19.43
N ILE A 84 21.41 -7.26 19.69
CA ILE A 84 22.04 -6.38 20.68
C ILE A 84 21.76 -7.03 22.02
N ARG A 85 22.78 -7.62 22.62
CA ARG A 85 22.63 -8.18 23.97
C ARG A 85 22.83 -7.04 24.95
N ILE A 86 21.79 -6.79 25.76
CA ILE A 86 21.83 -5.78 26.83
C ILE A 86 21.72 -6.54 28.13
N GLY A 87 22.74 -6.43 28.98
CA GLY A 87 22.72 -7.01 30.31
C GLY A 87 23.22 -6.03 31.35
N ARG A 88 23.13 -6.43 32.62
CA ARG A 88 23.56 -5.62 33.75
C ARG A 88 24.66 -6.35 34.50
N ASN A 89 25.80 -5.70 34.68
CA ASN A 89 26.90 -6.21 35.49
C ASN A 89 26.53 -6.17 36.98
N GLU A 90 27.28 -6.90 37.80
CA GLU A 90 27.11 -6.93 39.27
C GLU A 90 27.26 -5.55 39.92
N ASP A 91 28.05 -4.65 39.30
CA ASP A 91 28.22 -3.25 39.73
C ASP A 91 27.07 -2.33 39.32
N GLY A 92 26.04 -2.87 38.66
CA GLY A 92 24.86 -2.14 38.20
C GLY A 92 25.02 -1.43 36.86
N SER A 93 26.21 -1.47 36.22
CA SER A 93 26.42 -0.94 34.88
C SER A 93 25.74 -1.78 33.80
N ILE A 94 25.32 -1.15 32.71
CA ILE A 94 24.70 -1.84 31.57
C ILE A 94 25.79 -2.16 30.55
N TRP A 95 25.90 -3.41 30.13
CA TRP A 95 26.71 -3.79 28.98
C TRP A 95 25.83 -3.96 27.75
N THR A 96 26.37 -3.55 26.61
CA THR A 96 25.76 -3.76 25.29
C THR A 96 26.78 -4.49 24.42
N GLU A 97 26.48 -5.73 24.04
CA GLU A 97 27.26 -6.46 23.05
C GLU A 97 26.53 -6.37 21.72
N SER A 98 27.08 -5.56 20.81
CA SER A 98 26.74 -5.63 19.40
C SER A 98 27.69 -6.65 18.80
N ILE A 99 27.18 -7.80 18.37
CA ILE A 99 28.02 -8.73 17.62
C ILE A 99 28.19 -8.14 16.21
N SER A 100 29.18 -7.26 16.06
CA SER A 100 29.52 -6.61 14.78
C SER A 100 30.26 -7.54 13.82
N ASP A 101 30.65 -8.73 14.28
CA ASP A 101 31.29 -9.77 13.47
C ASP A 101 30.31 -10.95 13.26
N PRO A 102 29.67 -11.05 12.08
CA PRO A 102 28.73 -12.11 11.77
C PRO A 102 29.29 -13.52 11.88
N GLU A 103 30.58 -13.71 11.62
CA GLU A 103 31.20 -15.04 11.68
C GLU A 103 31.39 -15.48 13.13
N ALA A 104 31.81 -14.57 14.01
CA ALA A 104 31.88 -14.83 15.44
C ALA A 104 30.51 -15.12 16.06
N ALA A 105 29.46 -14.39 15.63
CA ALA A 105 28.08 -14.63 16.05
C ALA A 105 27.62 -16.04 15.68
N LEU A 106 27.88 -16.43 14.43
CA LEU A 106 27.52 -17.74 13.91
C LEU A 106 28.28 -18.85 14.65
N ALA A 107 29.59 -18.70 14.83
CA ALA A 107 30.40 -19.66 15.58
C ALA A 107 29.89 -19.84 17.01
N TYR A 108 29.52 -18.75 17.69
CA TYR A 108 28.91 -18.80 19.02
C TYR A 108 27.58 -19.56 19.01
N LYS A 109 26.68 -19.28 18.07
CA LYS A 109 25.38 -19.96 17.98
C LYS A 109 25.54 -21.46 17.71
N ARG A 110 26.45 -21.84 16.82
CA ARG A 110 26.83 -23.25 16.58
C ARG A 110 27.40 -23.92 17.82
N ALA A 111 28.22 -23.22 18.60
CA ALA A 111 28.80 -23.75 19.83
C ALA A 111 27.78 -23.89 20.98
N THR A 112 26.75 -23.04 21.01
CA THR A 112 25.76 -22.98 22.11
C THR A 112 24.44 -23.70 21.82
N GLY A 113 24.17 -24.05 20.56
CA GLY A 113 22.93 -24.71 20.16
C GLY A 113 21.72 -23.78 20.05
N GLY A 114 21.94 -22.46 20.02
CA GLY A 114 20.86 -21.46 19.87
C GLY A 114 20.28 -20.99 21.20
N ASP A 115 19.05 -20.46 21.17
CA ASP A 115 18.41 -19.86 22.34
C ASP A 115 17.40 -20.84 22.98
N SER A 116 17.55 -21.08 24.28
CA SER A 116 16.64 -21.94 25.05
C SER A 116 15.30 -21.27 25.34
N ALA A 117 15.29 -19.95 25.57
CA ALA A 117 14.08 -19.19 25.84
C ALA A 117 13.50 -18.55 24.57
N ILE A 118 12.17 -18.34 24.55
CA ILE A 118 11.50 -17.53 23.55
C ILE A 118 11.55 -16.06 24.00
N SER A 119 12.12 -15.19 23.16
CA SER A 119 12.10 -13.75 23.39
C SER A 119 10.74 -13.17 22.98
N TRP A 120 9.73 -13.29 23.84
CA TRP A 120 8.37 -12.79 23.56
C TRP A 120 8.32 -11.31 23.19
N LYS A 121 9.22 -10.48 23.74
CA LYS A 121 9.33 -9.07 23.35
C LYS A 121 9.77 -8.89 21.89
N HIS A 122 10.67 -9.76 21.42
CA HIS A 122 11.11 -9.77 20.03
C HIS A 122 9.99 -10.26 19.10
N VAL A 123 9.29 -11.33 19.49
CA VAL A 123 8.11 -11.83 18.77
C VAL A 123 7.08 -10.70 18.63
N ASP A 124 6.73 -10.04 19.73
CA ASP A 124 5.76 -8.94 19.72
C ASP A 124 6.19 -7.79 18.82
N PHE A 125 7.46 -7.37 18.90
CA PHE A 125 8.02 -6.33 18.04
C PHE A 125 7.96 -6.71 16.55
N ASN A 126 8.28 -7.95 16.22
CA ASN A 126 8.21 -8.44 14.85
C ASN A 126 6.77 -8.50 14.32
N LEU A 127 5.82 -8.96 15.15
CA LEU A 127 4.40 -8.94 14.80
C LEU A 127 3.87 -7.51 14.61
N GLN A 128 4.33 -6.55 15.42
CA GLN A 128 3.95 -5.14 15.27
C GLN A 128 4.52 -4.52 13.99
N THR A 129 5.78 -4.78 13.67
CA THR A 129 6.46 -4.22 12.49
C THR A 129 5.93 -4.79 11.17
N HIS A 130 5.49 -6.04 11.18
CA HIS A 130 4.76 -6.65 10.06
C HIS A 130 3.25 -6.38 10.14
N GLY A 131 2.77 -5.83 11.25
CA GLY A 131 1.41 -5.33 11.40
C GLY A 131 1.16 -4.13 10.49
N MET A 132 -0.01 -4.03 9.87
CA MET A 132 -0.50 -2.82 9.17
C MET A 132 -0.72 -1.61 10.09
N MET A 133 -0.14 -1.60 11.29
CA MET A 133 -0.34 -0.58 12.31
C MET A 133 0.26 0.78 11.91
N ILE A 134 1.02 0.86 10.82
CA ILE A 134 1.70 2.07 10.32
C ILE A 134 1.08 2.52 8.99
N GLY A 135 -0.15 3.02 9.04
CA GLY A 135 -0.79 3.81 7.99
C GLY A 135 -1.20 3.05 6.71
N GLN A 136 -1.71 3.80 5.72
CA GLN A 136 -2.35 3.26 4.51
C GLN A 136 -1.36 2.65 3.48
N THR A 137 -0.07 2.56 3.80
CA THR A 137 0.97 2.22 2.82
C THR A 137 1.11 0.72 2.52
N THR A 138 0.51 -0.16 3.33
CA THR A 138 0.65 -1.63 3.21
C THR A 138 -0.69 -2.36 3.03
N LEU A 139 -1.78 -1.64 2.72
CA LEU A 139 -3.10 -2.26 2.52
C LEU A 139 -3.13 -3.26 1.35
N ASP A 140 -2.22 -3.13 0.40
CA ASP A 140 -2.03 -4.05 -0.73
C ASP A 140 -1.21 -5.30 -0.38
N GLU A 141 -0.78 -5.48 0.87
CA GLU A 141 0.06 -6.61 1.30
C GLU A 141 -0.69 -7.58 2.24
N VAL A 142 -2.02 -7.50 2.29
CA VAL A 142 -2.87 -8.25 3.23
C VAL A 142 -2.66 -9.77 3.18
N GLY A 143 -2.49 -10.36 2.00
CA GLY A 143 -2.19 -11.79 1.87
C GLY A 143 -0.86 -12.17 2.52
N GLN A 144 0.19 -11.39 2.25
CA GLN A 144 1.53 -11.63 2.81
C GLN A 144 1.53 -11.47 4.33
N GLN A 145 0.76 -10.51 4.85
CA GLN A 145 0.64 -10.28 6.27
C GLN A 145 -0.07 -11.44 6.98
N ILE A 146 -1.19 -11.91 6.42
CA ILE A 146 -1.91 -13.05 6.99
C ILE A 146 -1.00 -14.29 6.99
N ASP A 147 -0.26 -14.52 5.91
CA ASP A 147 0.71 -15.61 5.83
C ASP A 147 1.85 -15.46 6.84
N TYR A 148 2.35 -14.25 7.06
CA TYR A 148 3.32 -13.95 8.11
C TYR A 148 2.78 -14.37 9.48
N PHE A 149 1.61 -13.87 9.89
CA PHE A 149 1.04 -14.24 11.18
C PHE A 149 0.77 -15.74 11.31
N ALA A 150 0.23 -16.37 10.28
CA ALA A 150 -0.13 -17.78 10.31
C ALA A 150 1.10 -18.69 10.43
N SER A 151 2.14 -18.41 9.66
CA SER A 151 3.40 -19.17 9.68
C SER A 151 4.20 -18.94 10.96
N GLU A 152 4.27 -17.70 11.47
CA GLU A 152 4.94 -17.42 12.75
C GLU A 152 4.25 -18.13 13.91
N TYR A 153 2.91 -18.12 13.95
CA TYR A 153 2.17 -18.88 14.96
C TYR A 153 2.49 -20.38 14.87
N ALA A 154 2.42 -20.95 13.67
CA ALA A 154 2.63 -22.38 13.46
C ALA A 154 4.04 -22.82 13.86
N GLN A 155 5.08 -22.06 13.48
CA GLN A 155 6.47 -22.40 13.84
C GLN A 155 6.72 -22.25 15.35
N TYR A 156 6.20 -21.19 16.00
CA TYR A 156 6.40 -21.01 17.44
C TYR A 156 5.65 -22.09 18.23
N LYS A 157 4.45 -22.48 17.80
CA LYS A 157 3.72 -23.61 18.39
C LYS A 157 4.51 -24.92 18.28
N SER A 158 5.10 -25.18 17.11
CA SER A 158 5.97 -26.36 16.88
C SER A 158 7.24 -26.30 17.74
N ARG A 159 7.88 -25.13 17.84
CA ARG A 159 9.02 -24.92 18.74
C ARG A 159 8.65 -25.19 20.20
N ILE A 160 7.51 -24.66 20.67
CA ILE A 160 7.06 -24.83 22.05
C ILE A 160 6.84 -26.31 22.36
N ALA A 161 6.19 -27.04 21.45
CA ALA A 161 5.94 -28.47 21.60
C ALA A 161 7.23 -29.32 21.64
N ARG A 162 8.33 -28.85 21.03
CA ARG A 162 9.62 -29.54 21.04
C ARG A 162 10.49 -29.19 22.26
N GLN A 163 10.40 -27.95 22.76
CA GLN A 163 11.33 -27.43 23.77
C GLN A 163 10.79 -27.48 25.20
N PHE A 164 9.47 -27.42 25.38
CA PHE A 164 8.85 -27.32 26.71
C PHE A 164 7.91 -28.51 26.96
N ALA A 165 7.72 -28.84 28.23
CA ALA A 165 6.78 -29.87 28.68
C ALA A 165 6.01 -29.42 29.92
N GLY A 166 4.86 -30.06 30.19
CA GLY A 166 4.08 -29.82 31.41
C GLY A 166 3.57 -28.38 31.55
N GLU A 167 3.69 -27.81 32.76
CA GLU A 167 3.20 -26.46 33.06
C GLU A 167 3.94 -25.36 32.28
N GLU A 168 5.23 -25.56 31.99
CA GLU A 168 6.02 -24.61 31.21
C GLU A 168 5.51 -24.53 29.77
N GLN A 169 5.22 -25.68 29.16
CA GLN A 169 4.62 -25.73 27.83
C GLN A 169 3.26 -25.03 27.79
N ALA A 170 2.40 -25.29 28.78
CA ALA A 170 1.09 -24.65 28.87
C ALA A 170 1.22 -23.12 29.02
N THR A 171 2.21 -22.66 29.79
CA THR A 171 2.50 -21.23 29.99
C THR A 171 2.97 -20.57 28.69
N GLU A 172 3.87 -21.20 27.94
CA GLU A 172 4.38 -20.67 26.68
C GLU A 172 3.32 -20.69 25.58
N LEU A 173 2.45 -21.72 25.53
CA LEU A 173 1.32 -21.76 24.61
C LEU A 173 0.30 -20.66 24.90
N ALA A 174 -0.02 -20.40 26.17
CA ALA A 174 -0.93 -19.30 26.53
C ALA A 174 -0.39 -17.94 26.08
N LYS A 175 0.91 -17.68 26.26
CA LYS A 175 1.56 -16.47 25.75
C LYS A 175 1.48 -16.35 24.23
N LEU A 176 1.67 -17.46 23.51
CA LEU A 176 1.55 -17.50 22.06
C LEU A 176 0.12 -17.13 21.62
N ASP A 177 -0.87 -17.79 22.19
CA ASP A 177 -2.28 -17.61 21.84
C ASP A 177 -2.75 -16.18 22.12
N ASP A 178 -2.46 -15.65 23.30
CA ASP A 178 -2.85 -14.29 23.70
C ASP A 178 -2.21 -13.22 22.79
N MET A 179 -0.90 -13.34 22.53
CA MET A 179 -0.16 -12.38 21.72
C MET A 179 -0.64 -12.36 20.27
N PHE A 180 -0.83 -13.53 19.65
CA PHE A 180 -1.30 -13.60 18.27
C PHE A 180 -2.77 -13.17 18.16
N ALA A 181 -3.63 -13.58 19.09
CA ALA A 181 -5.03 -13.12 19.11
C ALA A 181 -5.13 -11.59 19.16
N GLN A 182 -4.31 -10.95 20.00
CA GLN A 182 -4.24 -9.50 20.08
C GLN A 182 -3.75 -8.88 18.76
N ARG A 183 -2.58 -9.28 18.25
CA ARG A 183 -1.94 -8.63 17.09
C ARG A 183 -2.68 -8.86 15.78
N VAL A 184 -3.22 -10.06 15.58
CA VAL A 184 -4.07 -10.37 14.43
C VAL A 184 -5.38 -9.59 14.52
N GLY A 185 -5.98 -9.50 15.72
CA GLY A 185 -7.19 -8.70 15.95
C GLY A 185 -6.99 -7.21 15.67
N GLU A 186 -5.90 -6.62 16.15
CA GLU A 186 -5.51 -5.23 15.87
C GLU A 186 -5.34 -4.99 14.36
N SER A 187 -4.65 -5.90 13.66
CA SER A 187 -4.46 -5.80 12.20
C SER A 187 -5.77 -5.94 11.42
N ALA A 188 -6.62 -6.90 11.80
CA ALA A 188 -7.92 -7.09 11.17
C ALA A 188 -8.83 -5.87 11.37
N ASN A 189 -8.82 -5.27 12.56
CA ASN A 189 -9.56 -4.03 12.85
C ASN A 189 -9.03 -2.88 12.00
N HIS A 190 -7.71 -2.66 11.94
CA HIS A 190 -7.13 -1.58 11.16
C HIS A 190 -7.44 -1.71 9.66
N PHE A 191 -7.31 -2.92 9.11
CA PHE A 191 -7.62 -3.19 7.71
C PHE A 191 -9.11 -2.96 7.42
N ALA A 192 -10.00 -3.44 8.31
CA ALA A 192 -11.43 -3.22 8.19
C ALA A 192 -11.83 -1.73 8.29
N GLU A 193 -11.26 -0.99 9.24
CA GLU A 193 -11.50 0.45 9.38
C GLU A 193 -11.04 1.22 8.15
N SER A 194 -9.88 0.86 7.59
CA SER A 194 -9.31 1.53 6.42
C SER A 194 -10.06 1.17 5.14
N VAL A 195 -10.19 -0.12 4.84
CA VAL A 195 -10.77 -0.61 3.59
C VAL A 195 -12.29 -0.64 3.67
N GLY A 196 -12.83 -1.33 4.67
CA GLY A 196 -14.28 -1.37 4.90
C GLY A 196 -14.86 0.01 5.17
N GLY A 197 -14.18 0.85 5.96
CA GLY A 197 -14.62 2.24 6.17
C GLY A 197 -14.61 3.08 4.90
N PHE A 198 -13.63 2.86 4.01
CA PHE A 198 -13.64 3.50 2.69
C PHE A 198 -14.83 3.04 1.84
N LEU A 199 -15.10 1.73 1.79
CA LEU A 199 -16.23 1.17 1.02
C LEU A 199 -17.57 1.71 1.55
N GLU A 200 -17.74 1.76 2.87
CA GLU A 200 -18.93 2.29 3.52
C GLU A 200 -19.12 3.79 3.27
N ALA A 201 -18.06 4.58 3.45
CA ALA A 201 -18.07 6.01 3.14
C ALA A 201 -18.36 6.29 1.65
N SER A 202 -18.09 5.30 0.79
CA SER A 202 -18.34 5.36 -0.65
C SER A 202 -19.63 4.65 -1.08
N GLY A 203 -20.51 4.33 -0.13
CA GLY A 203 -21.88 3.90 -0.40
C GLY A 203 -22.12 2.39 -0.36
N VAL A 204 -21.21 1.59 0.18
CA VAL A 204 -21.36 0.13 0.35
C VAL A 204 -21.42 -0.21 1.85
N PRO A 205 -22.61 -0.26 2.48
CA PRO A 205 -22.73 -0.41 3.93
C PRO A 205 -22.40 -1.83 4.43
N GLY A 206 -21.85 -1.95 5.63
CA GLY A 206 -21.62 -3.23 6.33
C GLY A 206 -20.31 -3.94 5.96
N GLU A 207 -19.43 -3.29 5.21
CA GLU A 207 -18.18 -3.90 4.77
C GLU A 207 -17.09 -3.91 5.84
N GLN A 208 -17.14 -3.03 6.86
CA GLN A 208 -16.18 -3.09 7.96
C GLN A 208 -16.25 -4.44 8.68
N GLU A 209 -17.45 -4.85 9.09
CA GLU A 209 -17.64 -6.13 9.80
C GLU A 209 -17.32 -7.33 8.89
N ALA A 210 -17.79 -7.31 7.64
CA ALA A 210 -17.55 -8.40 6.69
C ALA A 210 -16.05 -8.61 6.39
N ILE A 211 -15.31 -7.52 6.18
CA ILE A 211 -13.86 -7.58 5.92
C ILE A 211 -13.10 -8.04 7.16
N ARG A 212 -13.44 -7.51 8.34
CA ARG A 212 -12.80 -7.93 9.60
C ARG A 212 -12.95 -9.43 9.83
N ASN A 213 -14.17 -9.95 9.69
CA ASN A 213 -14.45 -11.36 9.93
C ASN A 213 -13.82 -12.24 8.84
N SER A 214 -13.76 -11.76 7.60
CA SER A 214 -13.07 -12.48 6.52
C SER A 214 -11.56 -12.57 6.73
N PHE A 215 -10.93 -11.49 7.20
CA PHE A 215 -9.51 -11.48 7.55
C PHE A 215 -9.20 -12.54 8.61
N LEU A 216 -9.97 -12.55 9.71
CA LEU A 216 -9.76 -13.48 10.83
C LEU A 216 -9.97 -14.94 10.40
N ASP A 217 -11.01 -15.21 9.61
CA ASP A 217 -11.29 -16.55 9.09
C ASP A 217 -10.17 -17.04 8.15
N ILE A 218 -9.69 -16.20 7.22
CA ILE A 218 -8.57 -16.56 6.34
C ILE A 218 -7.30 -16.80 7.16
N TYR A 219 -7.03 -16.00 8.19
CA TYR A 219 -5.92 -16.25 9.10
C TYR A 219 -6.01 -17.62 9.78
N GLU A 220 -7.18 -17.99 10.33
CA GLU A 220 -7.38 -19.30 10.96
C GLU A 220 -7.19 -20.47 9.97
N GLN A 221 -7.66 -20.30 8.73
CA GLN A 221 -7.46 -21.29 7.67
C GLN A 221 -5.98 -21.42 7.30
N ARG A 222 -5.26 -20.31 7.07
CA ARG A 222 -3.81 -20.33 6.78
C ARG A 222 -3.00 -20.91 7.94
N LYS A 223 -3.37 -20.58 9.17
CA LYS A 223 -2.75 -21.12 10.38
C LYS A 223 -2.85 -22.64 10.40
N THR A 224 -4.03 -23.18 10.09
CA THR A 224 -4.25 -24.62 9.94
C THR A 224 -3.38 -25.21 8.83
N THR A 225 -3.33 -24.58 7.65
CA THR A 225 -2.50 -25.05 6.53
C THR A 225 -1.02 -25.13 6.89
N TYR A 226 -0.46 -24.08 7.51
CA TYR A 226 0.94 -24.10 7.95
C TYR A 226 1.22 -25.15 9.02
N MET A 227 0.32 -25.33 9.98
CA MET A 227 0.46 -26.39 10.99
C MET A 227 0.44 -27.79 10.36
N GLN A 228 -0.44 -28.04 9.38
CA GLN A 228 -0.47 -29.30 8.64
C GLN A 228 0.82 -29.50 7.83
N PHE A 229 1.28 -28.46 7.14
CA PHE A 229 2.51 -28.53 6.36
C PHE A 229 3.73 -28.90 7.21
N ILE A 230 3.85 -28.36 8.43
CA ILE A 230 4.90 -28.74 9.39
C ILE A 230 4.82 -30.23 9.76
N GLN A 231 3.61 -30.78 9.95
CA GLN A 231 3.44 -32.20 10.27
C GLN A 231 3.87 -33.12 9.12
N GLU A 232 3.59 -32.70 7.88
CA GLU A 232 3.95 -33.43 6.66
C GLU A 232 5.44 -33.25 6.30
N ASN A 233 6.05 -32.13 6.70
CA ASN A 233 7.41 -31.73 6.36
C ASN A 233 8.17 -31.28 7.63
N PRO A 234 8.53 -32.20 8.54
CA PRO A 234 9.11 -31.84 9.85
C PRO A 234 10.45 -31.10 9.77
N ASP A 235 11.25 -31.35 8.72
CA ASP A 235 12.51 -30.65 8.43
C ASP A 235 12.40 -29.76 7.18
N TYR A 236 11.33 -28.96 7.10
CA TYR A 236 11.09 -28.05 5.97
C TYR A 236 12.21 -27.02 5.72
N ALA A 237 13.06 -26.77 6.73
CA ALA A 237 14.22 -25.88 6.62
C ALA A 237 15.52 -26.63 6.24
N SER A 238 15.53 -27.97 6.27
CA SER A 238 16.71 -28.82 6.02
C SER A 238 17.90 -28.45 6.91
N VAL A 239 17.68 -28.33 8.22
CA VAL A 239 18.71 -27.95 9.21
C VAL A 239 18.89 -29.00 10.30
N GLU A 240 17.97 -29.95 10.44
CA GLU A 240 18.06 -31.04 11.43
C GLU A 240 19.31 -31.90 11.19
N GLY A 241 20.06 -32.20 12.24
CA GLY A 241 21.32 -32.96 12.15
C GLY A 241 22.46 -32.25 11.42
N THR A 242 22.33 -30.96 11.07
CA THR A 242 23.40 -30.16 10.47
C THR A 242 24.13 -29.33 11.53
N GLN A 243 25.27 -28.72 11.17
CA GLN A 243 25.96 -27.75 12.05
C GLN A 243 25.09 -26.53 12.39
N ASP A 244 24.02 -26.28 11.64
CA ASP A 244 23.11 -25.14 11.78
C ASP A 244 21.79 -25.51 12.45
N GLU A 245 21.72 -26.67 13.12
CA GLU A 245 20.53 -27.15 13.86
C GLU A 245 20.05 -26.14 14.94
N TRP A 246 20.94 -25.28 15.43
CA TRP A 246 20.59 -24.16 16.33
C TRP A 246 19.49 -23.24 15.76
N LEU A 247 19.35 -23.17 14.42
CA LEU A 247 18.32 -22.39 13.73
C LEU A 247 16.90 -22.87 14.02
N LEU A 248 16.71 -24.10 14.50
CA LEU A 248 15.40 -24.57 14.97
C LEU A 248 14.84 -23.69 16.11
N THR A 249 15.69 -22.92 16.77
CA THR A 249 15.35 -21.95 17.82
C THR A 249 15.25 -20.51 17.31
N ALA A 250 15.63 -20.24 16.06
CA ALA A 250 15.57 -18.92 15.43
C ALA A 250 14.22 -18.72 14.74
N GLY A 251 13.23 -18.17 15.47
CA GLY A 251 11.84 -18.06 15.00
C GLY A 251 11.69 -17.35 13.66
N ASP A 252 12.29 -16.18 13.48
CA ASP A 252 12.24 -15.41 12.23
C ASP A 252 12.72 -16.23 11.02
N PHE A 253 13.85 -16.94 11.19
CA PHE A 253 14.38 -17.81 10.14
C PHE A 253 13.43 -18.97 9.85
N MET A 254 12.94 -19.67 10.89
CA MET A 254 12.05 -20.81 10.72
C MET A 254 10.70 -20.41 10.11
N GLY A 255 10.18 -19.22 10.42
CA GLY A 255 8.97 -18.68 9.79
C GLY A 255 9.20 -18.32 8.32
N GLU A 256 10.32 -17.66 7.99
CA GLU A 256 10.69 -17.38 6.60
C GLU A 256 10.85 -18.66 5.77
N GLN A 257 11.57 -19.66 6.29
CA GLN A 257 11.74 -20.94 5.61
C GLN A 257 10.41 -21.69 5.45
N LEU A 258 9.50 -21.59 6.43
CA LEU A 258 8.20 -22.22 6.35
C LEU A 258 7.34 -21.63 5.22
N ARG A 259 7.27 -20.29 5.15
CA ARG A 259 6.56 -19.58 4.07
C ARG A 259 7.15 -19.93 2.72
N TYR A 260 8.48 -19.92 2.62
CA TYR A 260 9.18 -20.28 1.38
C TYR A 260 8.89 -21.72 0.96
N ALA A 261 9.05 -22.69 1.86
CA ALA A 261 8.85 -24.10 1.57
C ALA A 261 7.43 -24.37 1.08
N LEU A 262 6.42 -23.81 1.77
CA LEU A 262 5.03 -23.96 1.35
C LEU A 262 4.77 -23.31 -0.02
N ASN A 263 5.18 -22.05 -0.22
CA ASN A 263 4.97 -21.34 -1.48
C ASN A 263 5.69 -21.99 -2.67
N SER A 264 6.81 -22.68 -2.43
CA SER A 264 7.55 -23.41 -3.46
C SER A 264 6.82 -24.67 -3.96
N GLN A 265 5.97 -25.26 -3.11
CA GLN A 265 5.18 -26.46 -3.44
C GLN A 265 3.74 -26.10 -3.87
N GLN A 266 3.19 -25.04 -3.29
CA GLN A 266 1.83 -24.56 -3.50
C GLN A 266 1.86 -23.04 -3.65
N SER A 267 2.00 -22.56 -4.88
CA SER A 267 2.20 -21.14 -5.18
C SER A 267 0.95 -20.28 -4.95
N GLU A 268 -0.24 -20.88 -4.90
CA GLU A 268 -1.50 -20.17 -4.70
C GLU A 268 -2.42 -20.93 -3.75
N MET A 269 -2.72 -20.31 -2.62
CA MET A 269 -3.77 -20.75 -1.69
C MET A 269 -4.93 -19.76 -1.82
N SER A 270 -5.71 -19.86 -2.90
CA SER A 270 -6.94 -19.07 -3.01
C SER A 270 -7.94 -19.58 -1.97
N ILE A 271 -7.99 -18.89 -0.84
CA ILE A 271 -8.87 -19.20 0.28
C ILE A 271 -10.04 -18.24 0.24
N LYS A 272 -11.25 -18.80 0.36
CA LYS A 272 -12.48 -18.04 0.45
C LYS A 272 -13.03 -18.13 1.86
N SER A 273 -13.21 -16.98 2.50
CA SER A 273 -13.88 -16.91 3.80
C SER A 273 -15.37 -17.24 3.67
N GLU A 274 -15.94 -17.82 4.72
CA GLU A 274 -17.40 -17.94 4.89
C GLU A 274 -18.10 -16.58 5.01
N ASN A 275 -17.37 -15.54 5.46
CA ASN A 275 -17.81 -14.16 5.51
C ASN A 275 -17.76 -13.47 4.13
N GLY A 276 -17.22 -14.19 3.14
CA GLY A 276 -17.47 -14.01 1.72
C GLY A 276 -16.56 -13.02 0.99
N TYR A 277 -15.40 -12.70 1.57
CA TYR A 277 -14.23 -12.27 0.82
C TYR A 277 -13.24 -13.44 0.67
N SER A 278 -12.64 -13.60 -0.50
CA SER A 278 -11.40 -14.36 -0.66
C SER A 278 -10.16 -13.52 -0.31
N ILE A 279 -9.00 -14.15 -0.25
CA ILE A 279 -7.74 -13.43 -0.11
C ILE A 279 -7.52 -12.46 -1.29
N ASP A 280 -7.85 -12.87 -2.52
CA ASP A 280 -7.74 -12.02 -3.71
C ASP A 280 -8.72 -10.85 -3.67
N ASP A 281 -9.93 -11.08 -3.14
CA ASP A 281 -10.92 -10.03 -2.93
C ASP A 281 -10.39 -8.97 -1.92
N LEU A 282 -9.77 -9.39 -0.82
CA LEU A 282 -9.17 -8.48 0.17
C LEU A 282 -7.97 -7.72 -0.42
N GLN A 283 -7.10 -8.43 -1.14
CA GLN A 283 -5.92 -7.87 -1.80
C GLN A 283 -6.32 -6.80 -2.85
N ALA A 284 -7.33 -7.08 -3.67
CA ALA A 284 -7.87 -6.14 -4.63
C ALA A 284 -8.48 -4.90 -3.96
N ALA A 285 -9.28 -5.10 -2.91
CA ALA A 285 -9.90 -4.01 -2.16
C ALA A 285 -8.85 -3.11 -1.48
N GLY A 286 -7.85 -3.71 -0.82
CA GLY A 286 -6.75 -2.98 -0.19
C GLY A 286 -5.90 -2.21 -1.19
N THR A 287 -5.57 -2.82 -2.33
CA THR A 287 -4.84 -2.17 -3.43
C THR A 287 -5.61 -0.98 -4.00
N MET A 288 -6.92 -1.13 -4.18
CA MET A 288 -7.79 -0.04 -4.62
C MET A 288 -7.76 1.10 -3.62
N VAL A 289 -8.04 0.82 -2.34
CA VAL A 289 -8.11 1.86 -1.31
C VAL A 289 -6.78 2.60 -1.17
N LYS A 290 -5.64 1.89 -1.12
CA LYS A 290 -4.30 2.51 -1.13
C LYS A 290 -4.09 3.45 -2.32
N ALA A 291 -4.52 3.04 -3.51
CA ALA A 291 -4.37 3.85 -4.72
C ALA A 291 -5.26 5.11 -4.70
N LEU A 292 -6.44 5.04 -4.07
CA LEU A 292 -7.41 6.14 -4.04
C LEU A 292 -7.18 7.12 -2.89
N THR A 293 -6.74 6.66 -1.72
CA THR A 293 -6.56 7.54 -0.56
C THR A 293 -5.41 8.52 -0.75
N GLN A 294 -4.40 8.18 -1.54
CA GLN A 294 -3.35 9.12 -1.98
C GLN A 294 -3.93 10.34 -2.75
N LEU A 295 -5.16 10.23 -3.27
CA LEU A 295 -5.81 11.32 -3.98
C LEU A 295 -6.54 12.30 -3.06
N GLN A 296 -6.84 11.88 -1.83
CA GLN A 296 -7.65 12.59 -0.83
C GLN A 296 -6.87 13.64 -0.02
N ASP A 297 -5.60 13.94 -0.31
CA ASP A 297 -4.85 15.00 0.38
C ASP A 297 -5.61 16.33 0.32
N ARG A 298 -6.23 16.66 1.46
CA ARG A 298 -7.23 17.72 1.63
C ARG A 298 -6.64 19.13 1.57
N SER A 299 -5.31 19.25 1.65
CA SER A 299 -4.62 20.54 1.57
C SER A 299 -4.60 21.13 0.16
N GLN A 300 -4.96 20.35 -0.87
CA GLN A 300 -4.66 20.62 -2.28
C GLN A 300 -5.87 20.48 -3.23
N THR A 301 -7.11 20.24 -2.73
CA THR A 301 -8.18 19.64 -3.55
C THR A 301 -9.33 20.54 -3.98
N SER A 302 -9.66 21.61 -3.25
CA SER A 302 -11.00 22.17 -3.39
C SER A 302 -11.21 23.10 -4.59
N ASN A 303 -10.14 23.70 -5.13
CA ASN A 303 -10.22 24.69 -6.22
C ASN A 303 -9.54 24.21 -7.53
N ARG A 304 -9.65 22.92 -7.86
CA ARG A 304 -9.07 22.35 -9.09
C ARG A 304 -9.94 22.63 -10.30
N SER A 305 -9.32 22.85 -11.46
CA SER A 305 -10.02 22.85 -12.74
C SER A 305 -10.63 21.49 -13.07
N GLU A 306 -11.60 21.48 -13.97
CA GLU A 306 -12.19 20.27 -14.51
C GLU A 306 -11.13 19.36 -15.16
N GLU A 307 -10.12 19.95 -15.83
CA GLU A 307 -9.00 19.22 -16.43
C GLU A 307 -8.09 18.56 -15.39
N GLU A 308 -7.73 19.27 -14.32
CA GLU A 308 -6.90 18.73 -13.24
C GLU A 308 -7.60 17.60 -12.49
N LEU A 309 -8.87 17.82 -12.12
CA LEU A 309 -9.64 16.81 -11.42
C LEU A 309 -9.91 15.60 -12.33
N GLY A 310 -10.30 15.85 -13.58
CA GLY A 310 -10.53 14.81 -14.59
C GLY A 310 -9.30 13.96 -14.84
N PHE A 311 -8.12 14.57 -14.92
CA PHE A 311 -6.88 13.82 -15.08
C PHE A 311 -6.55 12.97 -13.84
N LYS A 312 -6.65 13.55 -12.65
CA LYS A 312 -6.33 12.84 -11.40
C LYS A 312 -7.27 11.66 -11.16
N LEU A 313 -8.57 11.89 -11.35
CA LEU A 313 -9.59 10.84 -11.23
C LEU A 313 -9.51 9.84 -12.40
N GLY A 314 -9.10 10.28 -13.59
CA GLY A 314 -8.84 9.42 -14.74
C GLY A 314 -7.69 8.47 -14.48
N LEU A 315 -6.58 8.96 -13.92
CA LEU A 315 -5.47 8.12 -13.47
C LEU A 315 -5.92 7.10 -12.41
N ALA A 316 -6.78 7.52 -11.46
CA ALA A 316 -7.38 6.63 -10.48
C ALA A 316 -8.21 5.51 -11.14
N ALA A 317 -9.02 5.86 -12.14
CA ALA A 317 -9.84 4.94 -12.89
C ALA A 317 -9.02 3.96 -13.73
N MET A 318 -7.92 4.43 -14.34
CA MET A 318 -6.96 3.56 -15.03
C MET A 318 -6.36 2.53 -14.06
N LYS A 319 -5.97 2.95 -12.85
CA LYS A 319 -5.44 2.04 -11.81
C LYS A 319 -6.50 1.01 -11.40
N TYR A 320 -7.75 1.44 -11.24
CA TYR A 320 -8.86 0.53 -10.90
C TYR A 320 -9.14 -0.50 -12.00
N GLU A 321 -9.07 -0.13 -13.28
CA GLU A 321 -9.18 -1.08 -14.40
C GLU A 321 -8.05 -2.13 -14.36
N MET A 322 -6.81 -1.70 -14.04
CA MET A 322 -5.68 -2.63 -13.90
C MET A 322 -5.89 -3.60 -12.74
N ILE A 323 -6.32 -3.13 -11.57
CA ILE A 323 -6.64 -3.98 -10.39
C ILE A 323 -7.71 -5.00 -10.77
N SER A 324 -8.78 -4.55 -11.43
CA SER A 324 -9.91 -5.39 -11.81
C SER A 324 -9.54 -6.49 -12.81
N GLY A 325 -8.49 -6.28 -13.62
CA GLY A 325 -7.94 -7.28 -14.54
C GLY A 325 -6.87 -8.18 -13.92
N HIS A 326 -6.21 -7.74 -12.84
CA HIS A 326 -5.09 -8.44 -12.22
C HIS A 326 -5.54 -9.49 -11.20
N PHE A 327 -6.54 -9.18 -10.36
CA PHE A 327 -7.00 -10.09 -9.32
C PHE A 327 -8.21 -10.92 -9.75
N GLN A 328 -8.30 -12.16 -9.26
CA GLN A 328 -9.48 -13.03 -9.44
C GLN A 328 -10.60 -12.65 -8.47
N VAL A 329 -11.13 -11.43 -8.62
CA VAL A 329 -12.21 -10.91 -7.76
C VAL A 329 -13.53 -11.59 -8.09
N SER A 330 -14.25 -12.04 -7.06
CA SER A 330 -15.58 -12.63 -7.23
C SER A 330 -16.60 -11.59 -7.72
N ASP A 331 -17.59 -11.98 -8.53
CA ASP A 331 -18.55 -11.03 -9.12
C ASP A 331 -19.30 -10.20 -8.06
N ARG A 332 -19.59 -10.82 -6.91
CA ARG A 332 -20.23 -10.15 -5.77
C ARG A 332 -19.34 -9.02 -5.24
N ILE A 333 -18.05 -9.30 -5.02
CA ILE A 333 -17.13 -8.29 -4.51
C ILE A 333 -16.81 -7.26 -5.58
N ARG A 334 -16.63 -7.67 -6.85
CA ARG A 334 -16.45 -6.75 -7.98
C ARG A 334 -17.55 -5.70 -8.04
N SER A 335 -18.82 -6.11 -7.93
CA SER A 335 -19.95 -5.17 -7.90
C SER A 335 -19.88 -4.16 -6.74
N LYS A 336 -19.38 -4.58 -5.58
CA LYS A 336 -19.18 -3.69 -4.42
C LYS A 336 -18.03 -2.71 -4.67
N LEU A 337 -16.91 -3.20 -5.22
CA LEU A 337 -15.78 -2.35 -5.58
C LEU A 337 -16.17 -1.33 -6.64
N ASP A 338 -16.96 -1.70 -7.65
CA ASP A 338 -17.47 -0.78 -8.66
C ASP A 338 -18.36 0.30 -8.06
N GLN A 339 -19.24 -0.08 -7.13
CA GLN A 339 -20.11 0.85 -6.42
C GLN A 339 -19.30 1.82 -5.55
N ALA A 340 -18.34 1.32 -4.77
CA ALA A 340 -17.49 2.15 -3.93
C ALA A 340 -16.59 3.07 -4.76
N PHE A 341 -15.95 2.56 -5.82
CA PHE A 341 -15.17 3.37 -6.74
C PHE A 341 -16.03 4.48 -7.37
N GLY A 342 -17.23 4.14 -7.83
CA GLY A 342 -18.16 5.11 -8.40
C GLY A 342 -18.62 6.17 -7.40
N GLY A 343 -18.94 5.76 -6.17
CA GLY A 343 -19.28 6.67 -5.07
C GLY A 343 -18.12 7.60 -4.71
N PHE A 344 -16.89 7.10 -4.71
CA PHE A 344 -15.69 7.91 -4.51
C PHE A 344 -15.54 8.97 -5.62
N ILE A 345 -15.56 8.57 -6.89
CA ILE A 345 -15.45 9.49 -8.03
C ILE A 345 -16.51 10.58 -7.97
N GLN A 346 -17.77 10.19 -7.75
CA GLN A 346 -18.88 11.12 -7.64
C GLN A 346 -18.69 12.07 -6.44
N GLY A 347 -18.27 11.55 -5.30
CA GLY A 347 -18.00 12.33 -4.09
C GLY A 347 -16.86 13.35 -4.24
N GLU A 348 -15.82 13.05 -5.02
CA GLU A 348 -14.75 14.02 -5.35
C GLU A 348 -15.27 15.13 -6.28
N ILE A 349 -16.04 14.78 -7.31
CA ILE A 349 -16.65 15.74 -8.24
C ILE A 349 -17.65 16.65 -7.52
N ASP A 350 -18.49 16.08 -6.67
CA ASP A 350 -19.47 16.83 -5.89
C ASP A 350 -18.80 17.73 -4.87
N ARG A 351 -17.67 17.32 -4.28
CA ARG A 351 -16.86 18.19 -3.41
C ARG A 351 -16.29 19.39 -4.15
N ALA A 352 -15.72 19.19 -5.34
CA ALA A 352 -15.23 20.30 -6.15
C ALA A 352 -16.36 21.28 -6.50
N ALA A 353 -17.53 20.76 -6.91
CA ALA A 353 -18.70 21.59 -7.18
C ALA A 353 -19.24 22.31 -5.93
N ALA A 354 -19.33 21.62 -4.79
CA ALA A 354 -19.79 22.17 -3.53
C ALA A 354 -18.84 23.25 -3.00
N TYR A 355 -17.54 23.13 -3.25
CA TYR A 355 -16.59 24.18 -2.91
C TYR A 355 -16.87 25.48 -3.67
N ILE A 356 -17.15 25.41 -4.99
CA ILE A 356 -17.53 26.58 -5.78
C ILE A 356 -18.78 27.25 -5.18
N GLU A 357 -19.80 26.45 -4.84
CA GLU A 357 -21.01 26.93 -4.16
C GLU A 357 -20.75 27.57 -2.79
N GLN A 358 -19.86 26.96 -2.00
CA GLN A 358 -19.48 27.47 -0.69
C GLN A 358 -18.79 28.83 -0.83
N GLN A 359 -17.83 28.97 -1.75
CA GLN A 359 -17.12 30.22 -1.99
C GLN A 359 -18.06 31.33 -2.49
N ARG A 360 -19.08 31.01 -3.30
CA ARG A 360 -20.14 31.96 -3.68
C ARG A 360 -20.97 32.45 -2.50
N LYS A 361 -21.21 31.60 -1.49
CA LYS A 361 -22.05 31.93 -0.32
C LYS A 361 -21.27 32.57 0.83
N ASP A 362 -19.95 32.37 0.90
CA ASP A 362 -19.11 32.83 2.02
C ASP A 362 -18.93 34.36 2.03
N PRO A 363 -19.44 35.11 3.02
CA PRO A 363 -19.37 36.57 3.04
C PRO A 363 -17.95 37.15 3.04
N PHE A 364 -16.92 36.35 3.31
CA PHE A 364 -15.51 36.77 3.36
C PHE A 364 -14.76 36.62 2.03
N VAL A 365 -15.36 35.98 1.01
CA VAL A 365 -14.76 35.84 -0.32
C VAL A 365 -14.83 37.16 -1.08
N ARG A 366 -13.66 37.77 -1.34
CA ARG A 366 -13.53 39.10 -1.96
C ARG A 366 -13.87 39.16 -3.44
N ASN A 367 -13.60 38.08 -4.19
CA ASN A 367 -13.85 37.99 -5.63
C ASN A 367 -14.84 36.86 -5.89
N LYS A 368 -16.13 37.19 -5.83
CA LYS A 368 -17.22 36.21 -6.01
C LYS A 368 -17.29 35.70 -7.43
N GLU A 369 -16.83 36.53 -8.36
CA GLU A 369 -16.95 36.31 -9.77
C GLU A 369 -15.93 35.30 -10.28
N ALA A 370 -14.85 35.08 -9.53
CA ALA A 370 -13.96 33.94 -9.72
C ALA A 370 -14.66 32.59 -9.48
N TYR A 371 -15.86 32.59 -8.89
CA TYR A 371 -16.67 31.40 -8.67
C TYR A 371 -17.99 31.45 -9.46
N ALA A 372 -18.23 32.45 -10.31
CA ALA A 372 -19.53 32.67 -10.95
C ALA A 372 -20.01 31.52 -11.84
N ALA A 373 -19.10 30.80 -12.50
CA ALA A 373 -19.44 29.67 -13.36
C ALA A 373 -19.52 28.37 -12.56
N ASP A 374 -20.57 27.58 -12.82
CA ASP A 374 -20.73 26.23 -12.27
C ASP A 374 -19.56 25.33 -12.65
N TYR A 375 -19.37 24.30 -11.83
CA TYR A 375 -18.37 23.28 -12.08
C TYR A 375 -18.90 22.30 -13.12
N ASP A 376 -18.19 22.13 -14.24
CA ASP A 376 -18.63 21.24 -15.31
C ASP A 376 -18.31 19.77 -14.97
N LYS A 377 -19.21 19.14 -14.22
CA LYS A 377 -19.12 17.73 -13.82
C LYS A 377 -19.04 16.79 -15.03
N LYS A 378 -19.69 17.15 -16.15
CA LYS A 378 -19.71 16.31 -17.37
C LYS A 378 -18.35 16.35 -18.05
N ALA A 379 -17.69 17.51 -18.10
CA ALA A 379 -16.33 17.60 -18.60
C ALA A 379 -15.39 16.67 -17.83
N VAL A 380 -15.46 16.67 -16.49
CA VAL A 380 -14.64 15.77 -15.65
C VAL A 380 -14.87 14.30 -16.00
N LEU A 381 -16.14 13.87 -16.07
CA LEU A 381 -16.48 12.48 -16.41
C LEU A 381 -16.02 12.08 -17.82
N ASN A 382 -16.11 12.98 -18.80
CA ASN A 382 -15.63 12.73 -20.16
C ASN A 382 -14.11 12.54 -20.19
N LEU A 383 -13.36 13.34 -19.43
CA LEU A 383 -11.90 13.23 -19.33
C LEU A 383 -11.48 11.92 -18.64
N ILE A 384 -12.17 11.53 -17.56
CA ILE A 384 -11.95 10.24 -16.89
C ILE A 384 -12.15 9.09 -17.89
N LYS A 385 -13.25 9.12 -18.64
CA LYS A 385 -13.56 8.10 -19.64
C LYS A 385 -12.48 8.01 -20.72
N GLN A 386 -12.04 9.16 -21.24
CA GLN A 386 -10.98 9.22 -22.25
C GLN A 386 -9.69 8.55 -21.73
N MET A 387 -9.29 8.83 -20.50
CA MET A 387 -8.09 8.21 -19.91
C MET A 387 -8.22 6.71 -19.68
N VAL A 388 -9.39 6.23 -19.27
CA VAL A 388 -9.66 4.80 -19.13
C VAL A 388 -9.49 4.06 -20.46
N ASP A 389 -9.97 4.64 -21.56
CA ASP A 389 -9.85 4.04 -22.89
C ASP A 389 -8.37 3.85 -23.30
N ASN A 390 -7.44 4.65 -22.75
CA ASN A 390 -5.99 4.47 -22.97
C ASN A 390 -5.46 3.13 -22.47
N VAL A 391 -6.01 2.57 -21.39
CA VAL A 391 -5.56 1.26 -20.88
C VAL A 391 -5.78 0.15 -21.90
N ARG A 392 -6.75 0.34 -22.81
CA ARG A 392 -7.09 -0.60 -23.87
C ARG A 392 -6.33 -0.33 -25.17
N ALA A 393 -5.60 0.77 -25.26
CA ALA A 393 -4.82 1.09 -26.44
C ALA A 393 -3.69 0.07 -26.68
N ASP A 394 -3.29 -0.05 -27.94
CA ASP A 394 -2.12 -0.86 -28.33
C ASP A 394 -0.83 -0.21 -27.80
N ASP A 395 -0.75 1.12 -27.82
CA ASP A 395 0.34 1.92 -27.23
C ASP A 395 -0.21 2.81 -26.11
N VAL A 396 -0.24 2.26 -24.89
CA VAL A 396 -0.72 2.96 -23.68
C VAL A 396 0.11 4.20 -23.38
N ASN A 397 1.41 4.16 -23.65
CA ASN A 397 2.31 5.30 -23.41
C ASN A 397 2.01 6.47 -24.36
N ALA A 398 1.82 6.20 -25.65
CA ALA A 398 1.41 7.22 -26.61
C ALA A 398 0.02 7.78 -26.29
N ALA A 399 -0.94 6.92 -25.92
CA ALA A 399 -2.30 7.31 -25.58
C ALA A 399 -2.33 8.21 -24.32
N PHE A 400 -1.67 7.81 -23.25
CA PHE A 400 -1.52 8.61 -22.03
C PHE A 400 -0.90 9.99 -22.30
N ARG A 401 0.17 10.03 -23.12
CA ARG A 401 0.84 11.28 -23.50
C ARG A 401 -0.08 12.19 -24.34
N SER A 402 -0.86 11.61 -25.23
CA SER A 402 -1.84 12.34 -26.04
C SER A 402 -2.89 13.01 -25.15
N ASP A 403 -3.45 12.28 -24.19
CA ASP A 403 -4.43 12.82 -23.24
C ASP A 403 -3.84 13.91 -22.36
N LEU A 404 -2.64 13.69 -21.80
CA LEU A 404 -1.96 14.69 -20.99
C LEU A 404 -1.77 16.00 -21.76
N ASN A 405 -1.24 15.92 -22.99
CA ASN A 405 -1.06 17.11 -23.84
C ASN A 405 -2.39 17.79 -24.16
N THR A 406 -3.43 17.00 -24.45
CA THR A 406 -4.77 17.51 -24.75
C THR A 406 -5.34 18.26 -23.55
N PHE A 407 -5.24 17.69 -22.35
CA PHE A 407 -5.86 18.26 -21.14
C PHE A 407 -5.11 19.51 -20.68
N VAL A 408 -3.77 19.51 -20.81
CA VAL A 408 -2.95 20.71 -20.58
C VAL A 408 -3.28 21.81 -21.59
N ALA A 409 -3.46 21.47 -22.86
CA ALA A 409 -3.84 22.45 -23.88
C ALA A 409 -5.25 23.02 -23.60
N LEU A 410 -6.21 22.18 -23.22
CA LEU A 410 -7.54 22.61 -22.80
C LEU A 410 -7.48 23.55 -21.60
N TYR A 411 -6.68 23.21 -20.59
CA TYR A 411 -6.45 24.05 -19.42
C TYR A 411 -5.83 25.41 -19.82
N LYS A 412 -4.77 25.42 -20.65
CA LYS A 412 -4.12 26.65 -21.12
C LYS A 412 -5.07 27.52 -21.93
N ASN A 413 -5.90 26.93 -22.78
CA ASN A 413 -6.90 27.65 -23.57
C ASN A 413 -7.93 28.32 -22.66
N LYS A 414 -8.47 27.60 -21.67
CA LYS A 414 -9.42 28.15 -20.71
C LYS A 414 -8.80 29.20 -19.79
N MET A 415 -7.53 29.04 -19.44
CA MET A 415 -6.79 30.05 -18.67
C MET A 415 -6.58 31.35 -19.46
N ASN A 416 -6.39 31.27 -20.78
CA ASN A 416 -6.19 32.43 -21.64
C ASN A 416 -7.51 33.05 -22.16
N ASP A 417 -8.63 32.34 -22.03
CA ASP A 417 -9.94 32.85 -22.39
C ASP A 417 -10.42 33.93 -21.41
N MET A 418 -11.04 34.98 -21.94
CA MET A 418 -11.47 36.14 -21.14
C MET A 418 -12.56 35.81 -20.12
N GLN A 419 -13.38 34.79 -20.36
CA GLN A 419 -14.46 34.38 -19.46
C GLN A 419 -13.97 33.34 -18.45
N SER A 420 -13.35 32.24 -18.90
CA SER A 420 -12.92 31.16 -18.00
C SER A 420 -11.61 31.47 -17.26
N GLY A 421 -10.71 32.27 -17.82
CA GLY A 421 -9.42 32.62 -17.20
C GLY A 421 -9.54 33.48 -15.94
N GLN A 422 -10.75 33.98 -15.65
CA GLN A 422 -11.05 34.73 -14.43
C GLN A 422 -11.54 33.85 -13.28
N LEU A 423 -11.86 32.59 -13.56
CA LEU A 423 -12.32 31.66 -12.54
C LEU A 423 -11.14 31.23 -11.67
N ALA A 424 -11.37 31.09 -10.36
CA ALA A 424 -10.33 30.80 -9.38
C ALA A 424 -9.55 29.50 -9.71
N ARG A 425 -10.21 28.57 -10.38
CA ARG A 425 -9.68 27.25 -10.76
C ARG A 425 -8.77 27.25 -11.99
N TYR A 426 -8.65 28.37 -12.70
CA TYR A 426 -7.76 28.54 -13.85
C TYR A 426 -6.70 29.59 -13.51
N ASN A 427 -5.62 29.15 -12.83
CA ASN A 427 -4.55 30.03 -12.37
C ASN A 427 -3.19 29.33 -12.40
N ALA A 428 -2.24 29.91 -13.14
CA ALA A 428 -0.90 29.34 -13.33
C ALA A 428 -0.08 29.16 -12.03
N TYR A 429 -0.31 29.99 -11.01
CA TYR A 429 0.47 29.97 -9.75
C TYR A 429 -0.07 29.01 -8.69
N THR A 430 -1.34 28.60 -8.82
CA THR A 430 -2.01 27.71 -7.86
C THR A 430 -2.41 26.37 -8.47
N SER A 431 -2.07 26.16 -9.75
CA SER A 431 -2.32 24.91 -10.43
C SER A 431 -1.44 23.79 -9.89
N SER A 432 -2.10 22.66 -9.62
CA SER A 432 -1.47 21.42 -9.21
C SER A 432 -0.70 20.73 -10.34
N TRP A 433 -0.93 21.13 -11.60
CA TRP A 433 -0.20 20.64 -12.77
C TRP A 433 1.32 20.87 -12.66
N VAL A 434 1.75 21.98 -12.06
CA VAL A 434 3.17 22.42 -12.02
C VAL A 434 4.07 21.43 -11.27
N ASN A 435 3.51 20.69 -10.30
CA ASN A 435 4.30 19.96 -9.30
C ASN A 435 4.01 18.45 -9.24
N GLN A 436 3.27 17.87 -10.20
CA GLN A 436 2.90 16.44 -10.15
C GLN A 436 3.56 15.63 -11.26
N ASN A 437 4.33 14.61 -10.86
CA ASN A 437 4.90 13.61 -11.76
C ASN A 437 3.95 12.40 -11.88
N TYR A 438 2.90 12.55 -12.67
CA TYR A 438 1.88 11.51 -12.87
C TYR A 438 2.43 10.24 -13.51
N ALA A 439 3.44 10.35 -14.38
CA ALA A 439 4.06 9.18 -15.00
C ALA A 439 4.83 8.34 -13.98
N SER A 440 5.56 8.98 -13.06
CA SER A 440 6.20 8.27 -11.95
C SER A 440 5.18 7.63 -11.01
N ASP A 441 4.07 8.31 -10.74
CA ASP A 441 3.01 7.74 -9.91
C ASP A 441 2.37 6.48 -10.53
N TRP A 442 2.05 6.55 -11.83
CA TRP A 442 1.59 5.40 -12.60
C TRP A 442 2.63 4.27 -12.62
N ASN A 443 3.89 4.57 -12.94
CA ASN A 443 4.93 3.56 -13.04
C ASN A 443 5.18 2.88 -11.68
N ARG A 444 5.16 3.61 -10.57
CA ARG A 444 5.24 3.02 -9.22
C ARG A 444 4.10 2.03 -8.98
N PHE A 445 2.88 2.39 -9.38
CA PHE A 445 1.73 1.50 -9.28
C PHE A 445 1.85 0.25 -10.18
N ILE A 446 2.30 0.39 -11.42
CA ILE A 446 2.52 -0.75 -12.32
C ILE A 446 3.62 -1.66 -11.79
N HIS A 447 4.70 -1.10 -11.24
CA HIS A 447 5.74 -1.88 -10.59
C HIS A 447 5.24 -2.63 -9.36
N SER A 448 4.36 -2.03 -8.55
CA SER A 448 3.79 -2.73 -7.40
C SER A 448 2.82 -3.83 -7.82
N LEU A 449 1.99 -3.58 -8.84
CA LEU A 449 0.96 -4.53 -9.28
C LEU A 449 1.54 -5.70 -10.10
N SER A 450 2.44 -5.42 -11.04
CA SER A 450 2.91 -6.39 -12.04
C SER A 450 4.42 -6.64 -11.95
N SER A 451 4.99 -6.62 -10.74
CA SER A 451 6.44 -6.75 -10.50
C SER A 451 7.11 -7.95 -11.19
N THR A 452 6.38 -9.04 -11.41
CA THR A 452 6.86 -10.28 -12.04
C THR A 452 6.31 -10.52 -13.46
N ASN A 453 5.40 -9.68 -13.96
CA ASN A 453 4.81 -9.84 -15.29
C ASN A 453 5.48 -8.90 -16.30
N GLN A 454 6.52 -9.40 -16.97
CA GLN A 454 7.28 -8.61 -17.94
C GLN A 454 6.43 -8.08 -19.11
N ASN A 455 5.36 -8.78 -19.49
CA ASN A 455 4.46 -8.31 -20.56
C ASN A 455 3.69 -7.06 -20.12
N ASP A 456 3.18 -7.05 -18.88
CA ASP A 456 2.53 -5.88 -18.30
C ASP A 456 3.52 -4.72 -18.13
N LEU A 457 4.72 -4.99 -17.63
CA LEU A 457 5.76 -3.97 -17.49
C LEU A 457 6.11 -3.34 -18.85
N ASN A 458 6.27 -4.16 -19.89
CA ASN A 458 6.58 -3.67 -21.23
C ASN A 458 5.45 -2.85 -21.85
N ARG A 459 4.19 -3.21 -21.55
CA ARG A 459 3.00 -2.57 -22.13
C ARG A 459 2.60 -1.29 -21.41
N PHE A 460 2.60 -1.30 -20.08
CA PHE A 460 1.97 -0.26 -19.28
C PHE A 460 2.97 0.74 -18.69
N LEU A 461 4.27 0.45 -18.63
CA LEU A 461 5.24 1.45 -18.15
C LEU A 461 5.35 2.62 -19.13
N LEU A 462 5.24 3.82 -18.57
CA LEU A 462 5.42 5.07 -19.28
C LEU A 462 6.92 5.34 -19.40
N LYS A 463 7.42 5.47 -20.64
CA LYS A 463 8.85 5.56 -20.96
C LYS A 463 9.41 6.97 -20.79
N ASP A 464 8.54 7.97 -20.89
CA ASP A 464 8.94 9.36 -20.76
C ASP A 464 9.05 9.72 -19.27
N GLN A 465 10.21 10.25 -18.85
CA GLN A 465 10.25 11.13 -17.69
C GLN A 465 9.49 12.38 -18.09
N VAL A 466 8.17 12.35 -17.89
CA VAL A 466 7.31 13.52 -18.11
C VAL A 466 7.90 14.61 -17.22
N LYS A 467 8.58 15.57 -17.85
CA LYS A 467 9.15 16.74 -17.18
C LYS A 467 8.03 17.40 -16.40
N LEU A 468 8.37 17.98 -15.23
CA LEU A 468 7.47 18.88 -14.49
C LEU A 468 6.73 19.77 -15.49
N MET A 469 5.40 19.74 -15.42
CA MET A 469 4.61 20.40 -16.46
C MET A 469 4.68 21.90 -16.29
N ASP A 470 5.38 22.55 -17.21
CA ASP A 470 5.39 23.99 -17.27
C ASP A 470 4.07 24.49 -17.87
N VAL A 471 3.13 24.78 -16.97
CA VAL A 471 1.88 25.48 -17.30
C VAL A 471 2.03 27.00 -17.19
N SER A 472 3.22 27.52 -16.90
CA SER A 472 3.50 28.95 -17.06
C SER A 472 3.54 29.32 -18.54
N VAL A 473 3.17 30.58 -18.83
CA VAL A 473 3.11 31.17 -20.18
C VAL A 473 4.45 31.79 -20.52
#